data_AF-A0A963UBI4-F1
#
_entry.id   AF-A0A963UBI4-F1
#
_cell.length_a   1.000
_cell.length_b   1.000
_cell.length_c   1.000
_cell.angle_alpha   90.00
_cell.angle_beta   90.00
_cell.angle_gamma   90.00
#
_symmetry.space_group_name_H-M   'P 1'
#
loop_
_entity.id
_entity.type
_entity.pdbx_description
1 polymer ?
#
loop_
_entity_poly.entity_id
_entity_poly.type
_entity_poly.pdbx_seq_one_letter_code
_entity_poly.pdbx_strand_id
1 'polypeptide(L)'
;WTLIGMTLLAFFIGYHLIMGIGGADMPVVVSMLNSYSGWAAAAIGFSLSNDLLIVVGALVGSSGAILSYIMCKAMNRSFVSVILGGFGNTTGPAMEIAGEQIAIDADGVAAALNDADSVIIIPGYGMAVAQAQQSVSELTRKLRARGKNVRFAIHPVAGRLPGHMNVLLAEAKVPYDIVLEMDEINEDFPETDVAIVIGSNDIVNPAAQEDPGSPIAGMPVLECWKAKQVFVSKRGQGTGYSGIENPLFYKENTRMFYGDAKKSIDQLIPMIE
;
A
#
# COMPACT_ATOMS: atom_id res chain seq x y z
N TRP A 1 -33.72 23.71 -20.84
CA TRP A 1 -33.06 22.85 -21.84
C TRP A 1 -31.55 22.91 -21.77
N THR A 2 -30.92 24.09 -21.76
CA THR A 2 -29.44 24.26 -21.65
C THR A 2 -28.84 23.62 -20.40
N LEU A 3 -29.46 23.81 -19.22
CA LEU A 3 -29.03 23.15 -17.98
C LEU A 3 -29.09 21.63 -18.06
N ILE A 4 -30.17 21.09 -18.63
CA ILE A 4 -30.33 19.63 -18.82
C ILE A 4 -29.27 19.09 -19.78
N GLY A 5 -29.00 19.81 -20.88
CA GLY A 5 -27.95 19.44 -21.83
C GLY A 5 -26.55 19.45 -21.20
N MET A 6 -26.24 20.47 -20.39
CA MET A 6 -24.99 20.55 -19.63
C MET A 6 -24.85 19.39 -18.63
N THR A 7 -25.93 19.07 -17.90
CA THR A 7 -25.94 17.95 -16.94
C THR A 7 -25.67 16.62 -17.62
N LEU A 8 -26.33 16.35 -18.77
CA LEU A 8 -26.09 15.13 -19.55
C LEU A 8 -24.65 15.04 -20.06
N LEU A 9 -24.10 16.17 -20.53
CA LEU A 9 -22.71 16.23 -20.97
C LEU A 9 -21.74 15.98 -19.81
N ALA A 10 -21.99 16.57 -18.63
CA ALA A 10 -21.16 16.35 -17.45
C ALA A 10 -21.19 14.88 -16.98
N PHE A 11 -22.36 14.22 -17.01
CA PHE A 11 -22.47 12.79 -16.72
C PHE A 11 -21.67 11.95 -17.71
N PHE A 12 -21.77 12.25 -19.00
CA PHE A 12 -21.02 11.54 -20.03
C PHE A 12 -19.51 11.72 -19.86
N ILE A 13 -19.04 12.95 -19.62
CA ILE A 13 -17.62 13.25 -19.38
C ILE A 13 -17.13 12.52 -18.12
N GLY A 14 -17.89 12.56 -17.03
CA GLY A 14 -17.55 11.87 -15.79
C GLY A 14 -17.42 10.35 -15.98
N TYR A 15 -18.39 9.73 -16.66
CA TYR A 15 -18.35 8.31 -17.00
C TYR A 15 -17.14 7.96 -17.88
N HIS A 16 -16.90 8.73 -18.94
CA HIS A 16 -15.81 8.48 -19.88
C HIS A 16 -14.43 8.60 -19.21
N LEU A 17 -14.23 9.65 -18.41
CA LEU A 17 -12.97 9.85 -17.69
C LEU A 17 -12.69 8.73 -16.69
N ILE A 18 -13.69 8.27 -15.94
CA ILE A 18 -13.50 7.20 -14.94
C ILE A 18 -13.26 5.84 -15.63
N MET A 19 -13.94 5.56 -16.74
CA MET A 19 -13.77 4.27 -17.46
C MET A 19 -12.33 4.07 -17.97
N GLY A 20 -11.65 5.15 -18.37
CA GLY A 20 -10.29 5.09 -18.89
C GLY A 20 -9.21 4.84 -17.83
N ILE A 21 -9.57 4.80 -16.54
CA ILE A 21 -8.61 4.73 -15.43
C ILE A 21 -8.48 3.28 -14.94
N GLY A 22 -7.24 2.82 -14.85
CA GLY A 22 -6.94 1.50 -14.28
C GLY A 22 -7.28 1.43 -12.80
N GLY A 23 -7.59 0.23 -12.30
CA GLY A 23 -7.87 -0.05 -10.89
C GLY A 23 -6.80 0.46 -9.89
N ALA A 24 -5.59 0.77 -10.36
CA ALA A 24 -4.38 1.14 -9.59
C ALA A 24 -4.57 2.49 -8.97
N ASP A 25 -5.10 3.33 -9.83
CA ASP A 25 -5.17 4.76 -9.69
C ASP A 25 -6.53 5.16 -9.15
N MET A 26 -7.46 4.20 -9.02
CA MET A 26 -8.78 4.42 -8.42
C MET A 26 -8.72 5.13 -7.07
N PRO A 27 -7.77 4.85 -6.15
CA PRO A 27 -7.66 5.61 -4.91
C PRO A 27 -7.37 7.10 -5.14
N VAL A 28 -6.55 7.45 -6.14
CA VAL A 28 -6.28 8.83 -6.53
C VAL A 28 -7.53 9.48 -7.12
N VAL A 29 -8.26 8.76 -7.97
CA VAL A 29 -9.53 9.25 -8.56
C VAL A 29 -10.56 9.54 -7.48
N VAL A 30 -10.70 8.68 -6.48
CA VAL A 30 -11.60 8.89 -5.34
C VAL A 30 -11.23 10.17 -4.60
N SER A 31 -9.94 10.40 -4.32
CA SER A 31 -9.45 11.63 -3.69
C SER A 31 -9.71 12.87 -4.56
N MET A 32 -9.55 12.77 -5.88
CA MET A 32 -9.82 13.88 -6.80
C MET A 32 -11.32 14.20 -6.89
N LEU A 33 -12.19 13.19 -6.95
CA LEU A 33 -13.64 13.39 -6.93
C LEU A 33 -14.10 14.02 -5.60
N ASN A 34 -13.42 13.70 -4.49
CA ASN A 34 -13.62 14.39 -3.22
C ASN A 34 -13.17 15.87 -3.27
N SER A 35 -12.13 16.20 -4.04
CA SER A 35 -11.78 17.60 -4.30
C SER A 35 -12.89 18.31 -5.10
N TYR A 36 -13.40 17.67 -6.15
CA TYR A 36 -14.46 18.24 -7.00
C TYR A 36 -15.78 18.47 -6.24
N SER A 37 -16.15 17.59 -5.30
CA SER A 37 -17.32 17.82 -4.46
C SER A 37 -17.16 19.08 -3.59
N GLY A 38 -15.95 19.34 -3.07
CA GLY A 38 -15.62 20.57 -2.35
C GLY A 38 -15.75 21.83 -3.21
N TRP A 39 -15.14 21.83 -4.41
CA TRP A 39 -15.25 22.97 -5.33
C TRP A 39 -16.68 23.22 -5.81
N ALA A 40 -17.47 22.16 -6.03
CA ALA A 40 -18.89 22.28 -6.35
C ALA A 40 -19.68 22.90 -5.18
N ALA A 41 -19.41 22.49 -3.94
CA ALA A 41 -20.01 23.08 -2.75
C ALA A 41 -19.65 24.57 -2.60
N ALA A 42 -18.40 24.95 -2.89
CA ALA A 42 -17.97 26.35 -2.87
C ALA A 42 -18.71 27.18 -3.95
N ALA A 43 -18.86 26.64 -5.16
CA ALA A 43 -19.61 27.29 -6.24
C ALA A 43 -21.10 27.49 -5.89
N ILE A 44 -21.71 26.49 -5.24
CA ILE A 44 -23.07 26.63 -4.68
C ILE A 44 -23.09 27.72 -3.60
N GLY A 45 -22.08 27.78 -2.74
CA GLY A 45 -21.91 28.81 -1.73
C GLY A 45 -21.89 30.22 -2.32
N PHE A 46 -21.16 30.45 -3.41
CA PHE A 46 -21.19 31.73 -4.14
C PHE A 46 -22.58 32.06 -4.70
N SER A 47 -23.25 31.08 -5.31
CA SER A 47 -24.60 31.26 -5.85
C SER A 47 -25.62 31.64 -4.78
N LEU A 48 -25.48 31.08 -3.58
CA LEU A 48 -26.36 31.34 -2.43
C LEU A 48 -25.89 32.50 -1.54
N SER A 49 -24.75 33.14 -1.86
CA SER A 49 -24.09 34.13 -0.98
C SER A 49 -23.91 33.61 0.46
N ASN A 50 -23.48 32.35 0.59
CA ASN A 50 -23.29 31.67 1.87
C ASN A 50 -21.80 31.42 2.15
N ASP A 51 -21.23 32.25 3.02
CA ASP A 51 -19.81 32.22 3.37
C ASP A 51 -19.38 30.87 3.98
N LEU A 52 -20.23 30.23 4.77
CA LEU A 52 -19.92 28.94 5.39
C LEU A 52 -19.72 27.86 4.31
N LEU A 53 -20.59 27.80 3.30
CA LEU A 53 -20.46 26.86 2.19
C LEU A 53 -19.23 27.15 1.33
N ILE A 54 -18.89 28.42 1.13
CA ILE A 54 -17.68 28.81 0.41
C ILE A 54 -16.44 28.31 1.16
N VAL A 55 -16.34 28.60 2.46
CA VAL A 55 -15.18 28.24 3.28
C VAL A 55 -15.04 26.73 3.42
N VAL A 56 -16.13 26.03 3.75
CA VAL A 56 -16.10 24.56 3.89
C VAL A 56 -15.83 23.88 2.55
N GLY A 57 -16.45 24.34 1.47
CA GLY A 57 -16.22 23.81 0.12
C GLY A 57 -14.76 23.99 -0.32
N ALA A 58 -14.18 25.17 -0.11
CA ALA A 58 -12.78 25.43 -0.42
C ALA A 58 -11.82 24.56 0.40
N LEU A 59 -12.08 24.36 1.70
CA LEU A 59 -11.29 23.50 2.58
C LEU A 59 -11.30 22.04 2.10
N VAL A 60 -12.48 21.49 1.79
CA VAL A 60 -12.63 20.13 1.26
C VAL A 60 -11.95 20.00 -0.10
N GLY A 61 -12.14 21.00 -0.98
CA GLY A 61 -11.55 21.06 -2.31
C GLY A 61 -10.03 21.04 -2.27
N SER A 62 -9.41 21.91 -1.46
CA SER A 62 -7.95 21.97 -1.31
C SER A 62 -7.39 20.71 -0.68
N SER A 63 -8.04 20.16 0.35
CA SER A 63 -7.59 18.95 1.04
C SER A 63 -7.54 17.75 0.08
N GLY A 64 -8.62 17.52 -0.69
CA GLY A 64 -8.67 16.45 -1.69
C GLY A 64 -7.61 16.61 -2.79
N ALA A 65 -7.32 17.83 -3.23
CA ALA A 65 -6.30 18.09 -4.24
C ALA A 65 -4.89 17.79 -3.72
N ILE A 66 -4.56 18.25 -2.50
CA ILE A 66 -3.27 17.99 -1.84
C ILE A 66 -3.07 16.49 -1.63
N LEU A 67 -4.10 15.80 -1.12
CA LEU A 67 -4.05 14.36 -0.90
C LEU A 67 -3.80 13.60 -2.21
N SER A 68 -4.52 13.95 -3.28
CA SER A 68 -4.33 13.35 -4.61
C SER A 68 -2.91 13.55 -5.12
N TYR A 69 -2.33 14.74 -4.91
CA TYR A 69 -0.95 15.03 -5.30
C TYR A 69 0.07 14.18 -4.53
N ILE A 70 -0.08 14.07 -3.21
CA ILE A 70 0.81 13.27 -2.36
C ILE A 70 0.75 11.79 -2.78
N MET A 71 -0.45 11.27 -3.07
CA MET A 71 -0.61 9.90 -3.56
C MET A 71 0.07 9.68 -4.91
N CYS A 72 -0.11 10.58 -5.87
CA CYS A 72 0.57 10.51 -7.17
C CYS A 72 2.11 10.51 -7.01
N LYS A 73 2.62 11.39 -6.14
CA LYS A 73 4.06 11.47 -5.84
C LYS A 73 4.58 10.18 -5.20
N ALA A 74 3.83 9.60 -4.26
CA ALA A 74 4.19 8.34 -3.61
C ALA A 74 4.16 7.14 -4.57
N MET A 75 3.40 7.21 -5.67
CA MET A 75 3.40 6.20 -6.74
C MET A 75 4.44 6.49 -7.85
N ASN A 76 5.21 7.57 -7.73
CA ASN A 76 6.06 8.12 -8.79
C ASN A 76 5.34 8.27 -10.14
N ARG A 77 4.07 8.72 -10.12
CA ARG A 77 3.27 8.98 -11.32
C ARG A 77 2.85 10.44 -11.40
N SER A 78 2.84 10.99 -12.61
CA SER A 78 2.37 12.37 -12.80
C SER A 78 0.86 12.47 -12.61
N PHE A 79 0.40 13.52 -11.93
CA PHE A 79 -1.03 13.77 -11.70
C PHE A 79 -1.83 13.81 -13.02
N VAL A 80 -1.27 14.45 -14.06
CA VAL A 80 -1.88 14.54 -15.38
C VAL A 80 -2.01 13.16 -16.06
N SER A 81 -0.98 12.30 -15.94
CA SER A 81 -1.03 10.95 -16.51
C SER A 81 -2.11 10.07 -15.86
N VAL A 82 -2.38 10.27 -14.57
CA VAL A 82 -3.42 9.51 -13.86
C VAL A 82 -4.81 9.95 -14.31
N ILE A 83 -5.04 11.25 -14.48
CA ILE A 83 -6.34 11.79 -14.92
C ILE A 83 -6.65 11.45 -16.39
N LEU A 84 -5.63 11.46 -17.25
CA LEU A 84 -5.78 11.19 -18.68
C LEU A 84 -5.67 9.70 -19.05
N GLY A 85 -5.66 8.79 -18.06
CA GLY A 85 -5.77 7.35 -18.31
C GLY A 85 -4.48 6.68 -18.82
N GLY A 86 -3.32 7.06 -18.28
CA GLY A 86 -2.08 6.28 -18.45
C GLY A 86 -1.44 6.32 -19.83
N PHE A 87 -1.74 7.31 -20.67
CA PHE A 87 -0.95 7.60 -21.86
C PHE A 87 0.49 7.95 -21.44
N GLY A 88 1.44 7.03 -21.66
CA GLY A 88 2.87 7.36 -21.63
C GLY A 88 3.79 6.49 -20.76
N ASN A 89 3.31 5.46 -20.05
CA ASN A 89 4.26 4.50 -19.46
C ASN A 89 4.79 3.58 -20.57
N THR A 90 5.95 3.94 -21.11
CA THR A 90 6.75 3.08 -21.97
C THR A 90 7.25 1.92 -21.11
N THR A 91 6.63 0.75 -21.25
CA THR A 91 7.15 -0.49 -20.69
C THR A 91 8.40 -0.87 -21.47
N GLY A 92 9.56 -0.79 -20.82
CA GLY A 92 10.75 -1.47 -21.32
C GLY A 92 10.58 -2.99 -21.17
N PRO A 93 11.38 -3.81 -21.88
CA PRO A 93 11.47 -5.22 -21.54
C PRO A 93 11.89 -5.34 -20.07
N ALA A 94 11.09 -6.03 -19.26
CA ALA A 94 11.40 -6.27 -17.86
C ALA A 94 12.71 -7.05 -17.75
N MET A 95 13.55 -6.70 -16.78
CA MET A 95 14.77 -7.44 -16.50
C MET A 95 14.45 -8.91 -16.19
N GLU A 96 15.23 -9.86 -16.75
CA GLU A 96 15.06 -11.28 -16.42
C GLU A 96 15.35 -11.50 -14.93
N ILE A 97 14.42 -12.18 -14.26
CA ILE A 97 14.56 -12.52 -12.85
C ILE A 97 15.30 -13.84 -12.74
N ALA A 98 16.47 -13.81 -12.10
CA ALA A 98 17.27 -14.98 -11.82
C ALA A 98 17.00 -15.51 -10.40
N GLY A 99 17.01 -16.85 -10.25
CA GLY A 99 16.83 -17.54 -8.97
C GLY A 99 15.56 -18.39 -8.92
N GLU A 100 15.32 -19.02 -7.77
CA GLU A 100 14.11 -19.79 -7.51
C GLU A 100 13.39 -19.27 -6.27
N GLN A 101 12.06 -19.33 -6.27
CA GLN A 101 11.27 -18.98 -5.10
C GLN A 101 11.34 -20.12 -4.07
N ILE A 102 12.00 -19.86 -2.94
CA ILE A 102 12.17 -20.87 -1.88
C ILE A 102 10.98 -20.79 -0.92
N ALA A 103 10.15 -21.83 -0.88
CA ALA A 103 9.03 -21.93 0.05
C ALA A 103 9.49 -22.25 1.48
N ILE A 104 8.72 -21.80 2.47
CA ILE A 104 8.90 -22.15 3.88
C ILE A 104 7.54 -22.49 4.52
N ASP A 105 7.56 -23.39 5.50
CA ASP A 105 6.40 -23.76 6.30
C ASP A 105 6.25 -22.88 7.55
N ALA A 106 5.15 -23.09 8.29
CA ALA A 106 4.86 -22.32 9.49
C ALA A 106 5.90 -22.55 10.60
N ASP A 107 6.39 -23.79 10.74
CA ASP A 107 7.41 -24.13 11.73
C ASP A 107 8.73 -23.38 11.50
N GLY A 108 9.19 -23.30 10.24
CA GLY A 108 10.39 -22.55 9.89
C GLY A 108 10.24 -21.03 10.14
N VAL A 109 9.07 -20.46 9.83
CA VAL A 109 8.80 -19.04 10.11
C VAL A 109 8.72 -18.79 11.61
N ALA A 110 8.05 -19.66 12.37
CA ALA A 110 7.94 -19.54 13.82
C ALA A 110 9.31 -19.65 14.51
N ALA A 111 10.16 -20.58 14.08
CA ALA A 111 11.53 -20.70 14.58
C ALA A 111 12.32 -19.40 14.37
N ALA A 112 12.31 -18.84 13.16
CA ALA A 112 12.97 -17.57 12.88
C ALA A 112 12.43 -16.41 13.72
N LEU A 113 11.10 -16.34 13.92
CA LEU A 113 10.48 -15.32 14.78
C LEU A 113 10.83 -15.50 16.26
N ASN A 114 10.96 -16.74 16.74
CA ASN A 114 11.37 -17.07 18.10
C ASN A 114 12.86 -16.75 18.35
N ASP A 115 13.71 -16.84 17.33
CA ASP A 115 15.13 -16.49 17.43
C ASP A 115 15.41 -14.98 17.23
N ALA A 116 14.52 -14.25 16.55
CA ALA A 116 14.71 -12.83 16.24
C ALA A 116 14.53 -11.89 17.44
N ASP A 117 15.40 -10.88 17.58
CA ASP A 117 15.24 -9.81 18.57
C ASP A 117 14.48 -8.60 17.98
N SER A 118 14.68 -8.32 16.69
CA SER A 118 13.99 -7.25 15.95
C SER A 118 13.14 -7.78 14.79
N VAL A 119 11.86 -7.40 14.79
CA VAL A 119 10.89 -7.81 13.77
C VAL A 119 10.19 -6.59 13.17
N ILE A 120 10.20 -6.47 11.85
CA ILE A 120 9.40 -5.47 11.12
C ILE A 120 8.27 -6.17 10.36
N ILE A 121 7.04 -5.73 10.59
CA ILE A 121 5.84 -6.21 9.89
C ILE A 121 5.47 -5.19 8.80
N ILE A 122 5.33 -5.65 7.55
CA ILE A 122 4.95 -4.82 6.41
C ILE A 122 3.55 -5.23 5.94
N PRO A 123 2.49 -4.56 6.42
CA PRO A 123 1.12 -4.87 6.02
C PRO A 123 0.82 -4.36 4.61
N GLY A 124 0.16 -5.20 3.82
CA GLY A 124 -0.33 -4.87 2.48
C GLY A 124 -1.83 -5.12 2.32
N TYR A 125 -2.33 -4.88 1.10
CA TYR A 125 -3.76 -5.04 0.80
C TYR A 125 -4.26 -6.47 1.03
N GLY A 126 -3.42 -7.49 0.84
CA GLY A 126 -3.79 -8.88 1.10
C GLY A 126 -4.14 -9.16 2.58
N MET A 127 -3.55 -8.41 3.52
CA MET A 127 -3.94 -8.46 4.94
C MET A 127 -5.39 -8.00 5.13
N ALA A 128 -5.76 -6.89 4.47
CA ALA A 128 -7.12 -6.34 4.53
C ALA A 128 -8.15 -7.27 3.88
N VAL A 129 -7.81 -7.85 2.72
CA VAL A 129 -8.70 -8.81 2.02
C VAL A 129 -8.97 -10.05 2.87
N ALA A 130 -7.95 -10.55 3.58
CA ALA A 130 -8.08 -11.70 4.46
C ALA A 130 -8.67 -11.37 5.84
N GLN A 131 -8.87 -10.08 6.16
CA GLN A 131 -9.29 -9.62 7.50
C GLN A 131 -8.33 -10.11 8.60
N ALA A 132 -7.02 -10.06 8.33
CA ALA A 132 -5.98 -10.61 9.19
C ALA A 132 -5.46 -9.62 10.25
N GLN A 133 -5.94 -8.37 10.30
CA GLN A 133 -5.44 -7.31 11.18
C GLN A 133 -5.48 -7.70 12.68
N GLN A 134 -6.51 -8.43 13.10
CA GLN A 134 -6.63 -8.91 14.49
C GLN A 134 -5.58 -9.99 14.80
N SER A 135 -5.38 -10.94 13.90
CA SER A 135 -4.37 -12.00 14.03
C SER A 135 -2.96 -11.42 14.07
N VAL A 136 -2.67 -10.41 13.25
CA VAL A 136 -1.38 -9.70 13.23
C VAL A 136 -1.17 -8.91 14.52
N SER A 137 -2.20 -8.26 15.06
CA SER A 137 -2.16 -7.60 16.37
C SER A 137 -1.88 -8.58 17.50
N GLU A 138 -2.51 -9.76 17.48
CA GLU A 138 -2.27 -10.81 18.46
C GLU A 138 -0.84 -11.38 18.38
N LEU A 139 -0.34 -11.66 17.18
CA LEU A 139 1.05 -12.07 16.95
C LEU A 139 2.03 -11.02 17.50
N THR A 140 1.80 -9.74 17.17
CA THR A 140 2.60 -8.61 17.66
C THR A 140 2.63 -8.57 19.19
N ARG A 141 1.46 -8.68 19.83
CA ARG A 141 1.35 -8.70 21.29
C ARG A 141 2.14 -9.85 21.90
N LYS A 142 2.07 -11.04 21.30
CA LYS A 142 2.76 -12.23 21.80
C LYS A 142 4.28 -12.10 21.68
N LEU A 143 4.78 -11.62 20.53
CA LEU A 143 6.20 -11.35 20.32
C LEU A 143 6.72 -10.25 21.28
N ARG A 144 5.99 -9.15 21.45
CA ARG A 144 6.35 -8.08 22.39
C ARG A 144 6.34 -8.54 23.85
N ALA A 145 5.41 -9.43 24.24
CA ALA A 145 5.39 -10.03 25.58
C ALA A 145 6.66 -10.87 25.88
N ARG A 146 7.39 -11.28 24.85
CA ARG A 146 8.69 -11.96 24.95
C ARG A 146 9.89 -11.03 24.89
N GLY A 147 9.66 -9.71 24.92
CA GLY A 147 10.73 -8.71 24.92
C GLY A 147 11.28 -8.36 23.53
N LYS A 148 10.69 -8.89 22.46
CA LYS A 148 11.11 -8.62 21.08
C LYS A 148 10.69 -7.20 20.65
N ASN A 149 11.54 -6.54 19.87
CA ASN A 149 11.24 -5.23 19.28
C ASN A 149 10.43 -5.41 17.99
N VAL A 150 9.12 -5.23 18.06
CA VAL A 150 8.20 -5.39 16.92
C VAL A 150 7.65 -4.05 16.47
N ARG A 151 7.86 -3.72 15.19
CA ARG A 151 7.44 -2.46 14.55
C ARG A 151 6.70 -2.72 13.25
N PHE A 152 5.84 -1.80 12.85
CA PHE A 152 5.13 -1.83 11.58
C PHE A 152 5.72 -0.79 10.64
N ALA A 153 5.97 -1.20 9.40
CA ALA A 153 6.40 -0.32 8.32
C ALA A 153 5.25 -0.04 7.37
N ILE A 154 4.76 1.20 7.36
CA ILE A 154 3.64 1.60 6.51
C ILE A 154 4.15 2.31 5.25
N HIS A 155 3.80 1.75 4.10
CA HIS A 155 3.97 2.45 2.85
C HIS A 155 2.79 3.41 2.61
N PRO A 156 3.01 4.66 2.17
CA PRO A 156 1.94 5.67 2.01
C PRO A 156 0.78 5.23 1.12
N VAL A 157 1.05 4.38 0.14
CA VAL A 157 0.04 3.81 -0.79
C VAL A 157 -0.28 2.34 -0.54
N ALA A 158 0.03 1.82 0.65
CA ALA A 158 -0.39 0.48 1.04
C ALA A 158 -1.93 0.38 1.12
N GLY A 159 -2.52 -0.52 0.34
CA GLY A 159 -3.96 -0.77 0.35
C GLY A 159 -4.70 -0.22 -0.88
N ARG A 160 -5.85 0.41 -0.62
CA ARG A 160 -6.80 0.93 -1.63
C ARG A 160 -7.41 2.28 -1.25
N LEU A 161 -7.02 2.81 -0.09
CA LEU A 161 -7.44 4.10 0.43
C LEU A 161 -6.22 4.73 1.10
N PRO A 162 -6.09 6.06 1.11
CA PRO A 162 -5.08 6.74 1.92
C PRO A 162 -5.18 6.35 3.38
N GLY A 163 -4.06 5.97 3.99
CA GLY A 163 -4.02 5.54 5.39
C GLY A 163 -4.78 4.24 5.67
N HIS A 164 -5.06 3.41 4.64
CA HIS A 164 -5.86 2.19 4.81
C HIS A 164 -5.26 1.27 5.88
N MET A 165 -3.94 1.06 5.87
CA MET A 165 -3.30 0.20 6.87
C MET A 165 -3.34 0.82 8.27
N ASN A 166 -3.10 2.13 8.41
CA ASN A 166 -3.16 2.82 9.70
C ASN A 166 -4.53 2.64 10.36
N VAL A 167 -5.62 2.79 9.59
CA VAL A 167 -6.99 2.61 10.11
C VAL A 167 -7.24 1.16 10.56
N LEU A 168 -6.83 0.16 9.78
CA LEU A 168 -7.03 -1.25 10.14
C LEU A 168 -6.21 -1.66 11.36
N LEU A 169 -4.97 -1.15 11.48
CA LEU A 169 -4.13 -1.39 12.65
C LEU A 169 -4.69 -0.70 13.89
N ALA A 170 -5.23 0.52 13.75
CA ALA A 170 -5.93 1.22 14.82
C ALA A 170 -7.19 0.46 15.28
N GLU A 171 -7.97 -0.08 14.35
CA GLU A 171 -9.13 -0.94 14.64
C GLU A 171 -8.70 -2.22 15.40
N ALA A 172 -7.55 -2.79 15.01
CA ALA A 172 -6.92 -3.92 15.70
C ALA A 172 -6.19 -3.52 17.00
N LYS A 173 -6.31 -2.26 17.44
CA LYS A 173 -5.72 -1.72 18.67
C LYS A 173 -4.20 -1.87 18.74
N VAL A 174 -3.53 -1.81 17.59
CA VAL A 174 -2.07 -1.74 17.54
C VAL A 174 -1.65 -0.35 18.06
N PRO A 175 -0.73 -0.27 19.04
CA PRO A 175 -0.25 1.01 19.54
C PRO A 175 0.43 1.84 18.43
N TYR A 176 0.12 3.13 18.35
CA TYR A 176 0.65 4.00 17.29
C TYR A 176 2.16 4.24 17.38
N ASP A 177 2.77 4.08 18.56
CA ASP A 177 4.21 4.23 18.78
C ASP A 177 5.06 3.20 18.04
N ILE A 178 4.47 2.07 17.66
CA ILE A 178 5.14 1.02 16.89
C ILE A 178 4.72 1.00 15.42
N VAL A 179 3.93 1.98 14.97
CA VAL A 179 3.50 2.12 13.58
C VAL A 179 4.26 3.30 12.97
N LEU A 180 5.22 2.99 12.12
CA LEU A 180 6.14 3.97 11.54
C LEU A 180 5.85 4.11 10.04
N GLU A 181 6.00 5.33 9.54
CA GLU A 181 5.93 5.61 8.12
C GLU A 181 7.22 5.16 7.41
N MET A 182 7.15 4.91 6.11
CA MET A 182 8.29 4.39 5.31
C MET A 182 9.58 5.20 5.48
N ASP A 183 9.48 6.54 5.49
CA ASP A 183 10.65 7.43 5.61
C ASP A 183 11.31 7.34 6.99
N GLU A 184 10.58 6.89 8.02
CA GLU A 184 11.07 6.78 9.40
C GLU A 184 11.74 5.43 9.67
N ILE A 185 11.33 4.37 8.94
CA ILE A 185 11.75 2.98 9.25
C ILE A 185 12.68 2.36 8.21
N ASN A 186 12.82 2.96 7.02
CA ASN A 186 13.65 2.37 5.96
C ASN A 186 15.13 2.21 6.36
N GLU A 187 15.67 3.14 7.15
CA GLU A 187 17.05 3.10 7.64
C GLU A 187 17.31 1.97 8.65
N ASP A 188 16.24 1.39 9.23
CA ASP A 188 16.34 0.34 10.26
C ASP A 188 16.36 -1.08 9.69
N PHE A 189 16.02 -1.27 8.40
CA PHE A 189 16.01 -2.60 7.79
C PHE A 189 17.34 -3.35 7.88
N PRO A 190 18.52 -2.73 7.66
CA PRO A 190 19.82 -3.40 7.81
C PRO A 190 20.09 -4.00 9.19
N GLU A 191 19.51 -3.42 10.25
CA GLU A 191 19.66 -3.89 11.63
C GLU A 191 18.54 -4.85 12.07
N THR A 192 17.56 -5.12 11.20
CA THR A 192 16.39 -5.94 11.49
C THR A 192 16.67 -7.42 11.20
N ASP A 193 16.34 -8.29 12.16
CA ASP A 193 16.52 -9.74 12.01
C ASP A 193 15.51 -10.34 11.04
N VAL A 194 14.24 -10.01 11.23
CA VAL A 194 13.14 -10.56 10.42
C VAL A 194 12.22 -9.46 9.90
N ALA A 195 12.04 -9.40 8.59
CA ALA A 195 10.98 -8.61 7.96
C ALA A 195 9.87 -9.56 7.44
N ILE A 196 8.64 -9.38 7.90
CA ILE A 196 7.48 -10.17 7.42
C ILE A 196 6.54 -9.29 6.59
N VAL A 197 6.48 -9.60 5.29
CA VAL A 197 5.60 -8.94 4.32
C VAL A 197 4.27 -9.67 4.27
N ILE A 198 3.17 -9.00 4.63
CA ILE A 198 1.84 -9.63 4.71
C ILE A 198 0.94 -9.09 3.60
N GLY A 199 0.76 -9.88 2.54
CA GLY A 199 -0.17 -9.55 1.48
C GLY A 199 0.23 -8.31 0.68
N SER A 200 1.52 -8.09 0.51
CA SER A 200 2.08 -6.99 -0.27
C SER A 200 2.93 -7.48 -1.44
N ASN A 201 3.07 -6.64 -2.46
CA ASN A 201 3.91 -6.94 -3.63
C ASN A 201 4.65 -5.69 -4.12
N ASP A 202 3.94 -4.74 -4.72
CA ASP A 202 4.59 -3.61 -5.42
C ASP A 202 5.38 -2.69 -4.49
N ILE A 203 4.88 -2.43 -3.27
CA ILE A 203 5.52 -1.51 -2.31
C ILE A 203 6.80 -2.06 -1.65
N VAL A 204 7.15 -3.32 -1.92
CA VAL A 204 8.39 -3.96 -1.47
C VAL A 204 9.23 -4.44 -2.66
N ASN A 205 8.93 -3.97 -3.88
CA ASN A 205 9.54 -4.47 -5.10
C ASN A 205 10.87 -3.74 -5.41
N PRO A 206 12.04 -4.44 -5.39
CA PRO A 206 13.34 -3.84 -5.66
C PRO A 206 13.46 -3.29 -7.09
N ALA A 207 12.65 -3.78 -8.04
CA ALA A 207 12.66 -3.31 -9.42
C ALA A 207 12.32 -1.81 -9.53
N ALA A 208 11.69 -1.22 -8.53
CA ALA A 208 11.48 0.22 -8.47
C ALA A 208 12.80 1.02 -8.42
N GLN A 209 13.88 0.45 -7.88
CA GLN A 209 15.20 1.07 -7.79
C GLN A 209 16.21 0.45 -8.75
N GLU A 210 16.14 -0.87 -8.96
CA GLU A 210 17.14 -1.64 -9.71
C GLU A 210 16.88 -1.68 -11.23
N ASP A 211 15.62 -1.52 -11.68
CA ASP A 211 15.24 -1.64 -13.10
C ASP A 211 14.59 -0.34 -13.63
N PRO A 212 15.34 0.51 -14.36
CA PRO A 212 14.82 1.71 -15.00
C PRO A 212 13.70 1.47 -16.04
N GLY A 213 13.59 0.24 -16.57
CA GLY A 213 12.55 -0.16 -17.52
C GLY A 213 11.24 -0.60 -16.86
N SER A 214 11.24 -0.75 -15.54
CA SER A 214 10.09 -1.20 -14.76
C SER A 214 8.95 -0.16 -14.78
N PRO A 215 7.67 -0.58 -14.86
CA PRO A 215 6.52 0.31 -14.74
C PRO A 215 6.45 1.08 -13.41
N ILE A 216 7.17 0.62 -12.39
CA ILE A 216 7.25 1.23 -11.06
C ILE A 216 8.62 1.86 -10.79
N ALA A 217 9.46 2.04 -11.81
CA ALA A 217 10.78 2.66 -11.67
C ALA A 217 10.66 4.05 -11.00
N GLY A 218 11.49 4.29 -10.00
CA GLY A 218 11.52 5.51 -9.18
C GLY A 218 10.43 5.61 -8.10
N MET A 219 9.55 4.61 -7.97
CA MET A 219 8.62 4.54 -6.83
C MET A 219 9.41 4.32 -5.53
N PRO A 220 9.24 5.15 -4.50
CA PRO A 220 9.74 4.83 -3.17
C PRO A 220 9.16 3.48 -2.73
N VAL A 221 9.96 2.65 -2.07
CA VAL A 221 9.55 1.31 -1.63
C VAL A 221 10.15 1.03 -0.26
N LEU A 222 9.55 0.06 0.44
CA LEU A 222 10.11 -0.47 1.69
C LEU A 222 11.24 -1.45 1.37
N GLU A 223 12.45 -1.12 1.78
CA GLU A 223 13.69 -1.81 1.42
C GLU A 223 13.94 -3.07 2.26
N CYS A 224 12.90 -3.87 2.43
CA CYS A 224 12.91 -5.03 3.32
C CYS A 224 13.95 -6.09 2.97
N TRP A 225 14.43 -6.13 1.73
CA TRP A 225 15.53 -7.00 1.31
C TRP A 225 16.85 -6.71 2.03
N LYS A 226 16.98 -5.57 2.70
CA LYS A 226 18.14 -5.24 3.54
C LYS A 226 18.12 -5.93 4.91
N ALA A 227 16.98 -6.49 5.34
CA ALA A 227 16.89 -7.28 6.57
C ALA A 227 17.62 -8.62 6.46
N LYS A 228 17.97 -9.23 7.61
CA LYS A 228 18.69 -10.52 7.62
C LYS A 228 17.86 -11.64 7.00
N GLN A 229 16.57 -11.70 7.30
CA GLN A 229 15.61 -12.63 6.68
C GLN A 229 14.30 -11.93 6.33
N VAL A 230 13.73 -12.30 5.19
CA VAL A 230 12.44 -11.79 4.70
C VAL A 230 11.45 -12.94 4.50
N PHE A 231 10.27 -12.84 5.11
CA PHE A 231 9.16 -13.76 4.89
C PHE A 231 8.04 -13.07 4.13
N VAL A 232 7.66 -13.63 2.97
CA VAL A 232 6.57 -13.09 2.17
C VAL A 232 5.34 -13.98 2.31
N SER A 233 4.32 -13.47 3.01
CA SER A 233 3.02 -14.14 3.16
C SER A 233 2.06 -13.76 2.03
N LYS A 234 1.77 -14.72 1.15
CA LYS A 234 0.84 -14.57 0.01
C LYS A 234 0.18 -15.89 -0.38
N ARG A 235 -0.96 -15.83 -1.06
CA ARG A 235 -1.75 -17.03 -1.44
C ARG A 235 -1.11 -17.92 -2.52
N GLY A 236 -0.20 -17.38 -3.33
CA GLY A 236 0.39 -18.09 -4.47
C GLY A 236 1.32 -17.18 -5.25
N GLN A 237 1.65 -17.51 -6.50
CA GLN A 237 2.65 -16.79 -7.30
C GLN A 237 2.10 -15.62 -8.13
N GLY A 238 0.83 -15.24 -7.95
CA GLY A 238 0.21 -14.14 -8.67
C GLY A 238 0.94 -12.79 -8.51
N THR A 239 0.79 -11.94 -9.52
CA THR A 239 1.37 -10.60 -9.59
C THR A 239 0.62 -9.59 -8.73
N GLY A 240 1.27 -8.44 -8.50
CA GLY A 240 0.74 -7.32 -7.75
C GLY A 240 -0.28 -6.52 -8.55
N TYR A 241 -0.51 -5.28 -8.12
CA TYR A 241 -1.36 -4.38 -8.87
C TYR A 241 -0.69 -4.01 -10.21
N SER A 242 0.62 -3.73 -10.18
CA SER A 242 1.42 -3.33 -11.35
C SER A 242 1.48 -4.39 -12.46
N GLY A 243 1.09 -5.63 -12.17
CA GLY A 243 1.14 -6.74 -13.12
C GLY A 243 2.55 -7.29 -13.37
N ILE A 244 3.58 -6.79 -12.68
CA ILE A 244 4.95 -7.29 -12.81
C ILE A 244 5.30 -8.31 -11.74
N GLU A 245 6.32 -9.09 -12.04
CA GLU A 245 6.94 -10.00 -11.09
C GLU A 245 7.91 -9.24 -10.17
N ASN A 246 8.13 -9.78 -8.98
CA ASN A 246 8.91 -9.10 -7.94
C ASN A 246 10.22 -9.85 -7.67
N PRO A 247 11.38 -9.27 -8.02
CA PRO A 247 12.69 -9.85 -7.75
C PRO A 247 12.95 -10.18 -6.27
N LEU A 248 12.28 -9.52 -5.32
CA LEU A 248 12.38 -9.83 -3.90
C LEU A 248 12.14 -11.32 -3.63
N PHE A 249 11.17 -11.93 -4.30
CA PHE A 249 10.75 -13.31 -4.06
C PHE A 249 11.82 -14.35 -4.42
N TYR A 250 12.87 -13.91 -5.10
CA TYR A 250 13.97 -14.72 -5.61
C TYR A 250 15.30 -14.43 -4.91
N LYS A 251 15.35 -13.43 -4.00
CA LYS A 251 16.56 -13.11 -3.23
C LYS A 251 16.86 -14.20 -2.19
N GLU A 252 18.14 -14.46 -1.97
CA GLU A 252 18.63 -15.56 -1.12
C GLU A 252 18.15 -15.50 0.35
N ASN A 253 17.93 -14.30 0.87
CA ASN A 253 17.43 -14.06 2.23
C ASN A 253 15.89 -14.09 2.32
N THR A 254 15.19 -14.31 1.21
CA THR A 254 13.73 -14.29 1.15
C THR A 254 13.16 -15.71 1.11
N ARG A 255 12.08 -15.93 1.86
CA ARG A 255 11.32 -17.17 1.90
C ARG A 255 9.84 -16.90 1.69
N MET A 256 9.19 -17.78 0.92
CA MET A 256 7.78 -17.65 0.55
C MET A 256 6.91 -18.46 1.50
N PHE A 257 6.11 -17.76 2.32
CA PHE A 257 5.17 -18.38 3.25
C PHE A 257 3.77 -18.41 2.63
N TYR A 258 3.45 -19.50 1.93
CA TYR A 258 2.22 -19.59 1.17
C TYR A 258 0.99 -19.86 2.02
N GLY A 259 -0.09 -19.14 1.74
CA GLY A 259 -1.38 -19.36 2.37
C GLY A 259 -2.29 -18.13 2.36
N ASP A 260 -3.50 -18.31 2.90
CA ASP A 260 -4.35 -17.18 3.26
C ASP A 260 -3.74 -16.44 4.44
N ALA A 261 -3.61 -15.10 4.35
CA ALA A 261 -2.87 -14.33 5.35
C ALA A 261 -3.42 -14.52 6.77
N LYS A 262 -4.75 -14.58 6.95
CA LYS A 262 -5.33 -14.78 8.28
C LYS A 262 -4.99 -16.17 8.81
N LYS A 263 -5.22 -17.21 8.02
CA LYS A 263 -4.93 -18.60 8.42
C LYS A 263 -3.45 -18.82 8.72
N SER A 264 -2.57 -18.29 7.88
CA SER A 264 -1.13 -18.40 8.03
C SER A 264 -0.65 -17.73 9.32
N ILE A 265 -1.12 -16.51 9.63
CA ILE A 265 -0.76 -15.83 10.88
C ILE A 265 -1.38 -16.54 12.10
N ASP A 266 -2.64 -16.99 12.01
CA ASP A 266 -3.30 -17.76 13.08
C ASP A 266 -2.53 -19.04 13.43
N GLN A 267 -1.89 -19.69 12.45
CA GLN A 267 -1.04 -20.86 12.67
C GLN A 267 0.26 -20.53 13.41
N LEU A 268 0.83 -19.35 13.18
CA LEU A 268 2.07 -18.92 13.86
C LEU A 268 1.83 -18.56 15.33
N ILE A 269 0.68 -17.97 15.66
CA ILE A 269 0.37 -17.50 17.01
C ILE A 269 0.65 -18.57 18.08
N PRO A 270 0.16 -19.83 18.02
CA PRO A 270 0.43 -20.83 19.04
C PRO A 270 1.91 -21.25 19.11
N MET A 271 2.67 -21.14 18.02
CA MET A 271 4.07 -21.58 17.90
C MET A 271 5.08 -20.58 18.45
N ILE A 272 4.66 -19.34 18.76
CA ILE A 272 5.56 -18.37 19.41
C ILE A 272 5.77 -18.76 20.88
N GLU A 273 7.02 -18.98 21.27
CA GLU A 273 7.42 -19.51 22.59
C GLU A 273 8.00 -18.48 23.55
#